data_AF-A0A7V3VXH1-F1
#
_entry.id   AF-A0A7V3VXH1-F1
#
_cell.length_a   1.000
_cell.length_b   1.000
_cell.length_c   1.000
_cell.angle_alpha   90.00
_cell.angle_beta   90.00
_cell.angle_gamma   90.00
#
_symmetry.space_group_name_H-M   'P 1'
#
loop_
_entity.id
_entity.type
_entity.pdbx_description
1 polymer ?
#
loop_
_entity_poly.entity_id
_entity_poly.type
_entity_poly.pdbx_seq_one_letter_code
_entity_poly.pdbx_strand_id
1 'polypeptide(L)'
;MDEGRDKVMLRNEFAGLTGHYGTILIDPPWRFANRTGKMAPEHKRLHRYPTMSFAEIAALPVARYALPRSHLYLWCPNALLLEALQIMKGWGFTYKTNIVWYKTRKDGGPDGRGVGFYFRNVTELLLFGTRGKLRTLKPGRRQVNIIVARKQEHSWKPEEAYQIIEACSPGPYLELFARQQRTGWVAWGDQAETYEVNRPVIATYNGPTVKRERPTEPKCFFKREDPSSSSPSRRVIEGQAATVVSGAP
;
A
#
# COMPACT_ATOMS: atom_id res chain seq x y z
N MET A 1 24.27 20.97 -36.78
CA MET A 1 22.80 21.00 -36.68
C MET A 1 22.34 19.55 -36.78
N ASP A 2 21.64 18.93 -35.84
CA ASP A 2 21.23 19.32 -34.49
C ASP A 2 21.03 18.02 -33.68
N GLU A 3 22.09 17.53 -33.03
CA GLU A 3 22.05 16.29 -32.21
C GLU A 3 21.43 16.52 -30.80
N GLY A 4 20.65 17.59 -30.64
CA GLY A 4 20.24 18.11 -29.33
C GLY A 4 18.84 17.75 -28.83
N ARG A 5 17.98 17.09 -29.62
CA ARG A 5 16.52 17.02 -29.31
C ARG A 5 15.94 15.72 -28.78
N ASP A 6 16.66 14.59 -28.82
CA ASP A 6 16.16 13.30 -28.30
C ASP A 6 16.58 12.99 -26.85
N LYS A 7 17.19 13.96 -26.14
CA LYS A 7 17.56 13.83 -24.71
C LYS A 7 16.57 14.47 -23.73
N VAL A 8 15.37 14.85 -24.19
CA VAL A 8 14.39 15.55 -23.35
C VAL A 8 13.42 14.55 -22.70
N MET A 9 13.38 14.54 -21.36
CA MET A 9 12.47 13.77 -20.49
C MET A 9 12.82 12.32 -20.08
N LEU A 10 14.11 12.00 -19.82
CA LEU A 10 14.40 11.18 -18.63
C LEU A 10 14.27 12.08 -17.38
N ARG A 11 13.03 12.51 -17.08
CA ARG A 11 12.72 13.17 -15.80
C ARG A 11 13.02 12.16 -14.70
N ASN A 12 13.62 12.59 -13.59
CA ASN A 12 14.02 11.73 -12.46
C ASN A 12 12.85 10.83 -11.98
N GLU A 13 12.74 9.63 -12.55
CA GLU A 13 11.73 8.65 -12.15
C GLU A 13 12.07 8.19 -10.73
N PHE A 14 11.10 8.38 -9.82
CA PHE A 14 11.28 8.24 -8.38
C PHE A 14 12.30 9.21 -7.77
N ALA A 15 12.29 10.48 -8.20
CA ALA A 15 13.03 11.58 -7.56
C ALA A 15 12.86 11.56 -6.02
N GLY A 16 13.97 11.67 -5.29
CA GLY A 16 14.00 11.63 -3.82
C GLY A 16 13.91 10.23 -3.20
N LEU A 17 13.54 9.18 -3.96
CA LEU A 17 13.52 7.81 -3.45
C LEU A 17 14.94 7.29 -3.19
N THR A 18 15.17 6.78 -1.99
CA THR A 18 16.45 6.21 -1.54
C THR A 18 16.27 4.85 -0.86
N GLY A 19 17.34 4.07 -0.78
CA GLY A 19 17.35 2.76 -0.13
C GLY A 19 16.88 1.61 -1.03
N HIS A 20 16.77 0.42 -0.43
CA HIS A 20 16.35 -0.81 -1.11
C HIS A 20 15.32 -1.55 -0.23
N TYR A 21 14.34 -2.17 -0.86
CA TYR A 21 13.12 -2.66 -0.23
C TYR A 21 12.97 -4.18 -0.32
N GLY A 22 12.51 -4.79 0.78
CA GLY A 22 12.18 -6.21 0.83
C GLY A 22 10.86 -6.53 0.13
N THR A 23 9.96 -5.55 0.08
CA THR A 23 8.69 -5.65 -0.62
C THR A 23 8.31 -4.32 -1.27
N ILE A 24 7.86 -4.39 -2.52
CA ILE A 24 7.35 -3.25 -3.29
C ILE A 24 5.88 -3.50 -3.64
N LEU A 25 5.01 -2.56 -3.31
CA LEU A 25 3.65 -2.42 -3.84
C LEU A 25 3.65 -1.33 -4.91
N ILE A 26 2.93 -1.55 -6.00
CA ILE A 26 2.86 -0.59 -7.11
C ILE A 26 1.49 -0.63 -7.79
N ASP A 27 0.89 0.55 -7.99
CA ASP A 27 -0.39 0.76 -8.70
C ASP A 27 -0.23 1.75 -9.86
N PRO A 28 0.37 1.34 -11.00
CA PRO A 28 0.66 2.26 -12.10
C PRO A 28 -0.61 2.90 -12.66
N PRO A 29 -0.56 4.14 -13.16
CA PRO A 29 -1.69 4.79 -13.81
C PRO A 29 -1.88 4.24 -15.24
N TRP A 30 -2.32 2.98 -15.37
CA TRP A 30 -2.40 2.24 -16.63
C TRP A 30 -3.19 2.96 -17.74
N ARG A 31 -2.57 3.11 -18.92
CA ARG A 31 -3.22 3.58 -20.16
C ARG A 31 -3.75 2.38 -20.96
N PHE A 32 -5.05 2.36 -21.24
CA PHE A 32 -5.69 1.37 -22.11
C PHE A 32 -5.58 1.78 -23.59
N ALA A 33 -5.40 0.80 -24.49
CA ALA A 33 -5.30 1.06 -25.94
C ALA A 33 -6.63 1.54 -26.56
N ASN A 34 -7.77 1.01 -26.11
CA ASN A 34 -9.09 1.31 -26.68
C ASN A 34 -9.62 2.67 -26.17
N ARG A 35 -9.33 3.73 -26.92
CA ARG A 35 -9.79 5.11 -26.66
C ARG A 35 -11.21 5.42 -27.15
N THR A 36 -11.80 4.57 -28.00
CA THR A 36 -13.10 4.81 -28.63
C THR A 36 -14.27 4.38 -27.74
N GLY A 37 -15.16 5.32 -27.43
CA GLY A 37 -16.40 5.10 -26.67
C GLY A 37 -16.41 5.73 -25.27
N LYS A 38 -17.55 5.61 -24.56
CA LYS A 38 -17.82 6.20 -23.23
C LYS A 38 -16.96 5.60 -22.08
N MET A 39 -15.89 4.89 -22.40
CA MET A 39 -15.12 4.02 -21.51
C MET A 39 -13.62 4.38 -21.42
N ALA A 40 -13.14 5.34 -22.22
CA ALA A 40 -11.79 5.86 -22.06
C ALA A 40 -11.68 6.75 -20.81
N PRO A 41 -10.57 6.71 -20.04
CA PRO A 41 -10.28 7.70 -18.99
C PRO A 41 -10.27 9.15 -19.51
N GLU A 42 -10.06 9.31 -20.82
CA GLU A 42 -10.02 10.57 -21.56
C GLU A 42 -11.42 11.15 -21.87
N HIS A 43 -12.49 10.38 -21.61
CA HIS A 43 -13.87 10.81 -21.85
C HIS A 43 -14.28 11.87 -20.82
N LYS A 44 -14.87 12.99 -21.29
CA LYS A 44 -15.00 14.34 -20.65
C LYS A 44 -15.59 14.48 -19.22
N ARG A 45 -15.78 13.41 -18.44
CA ARG A 45 -16.43 13.42 -17.09
C ARG A 45 -15.59 12.82 -15.96
N LEU A 46 -14.33 12.44 -16.20
CA LEU A 46 -13.43 11.93 -15.16
C LEU A 46 -12.20 12.85 -15.07
N HIS A 47 -11.73 13.11 -13.84
CA HIS A 47 -10.53 13.93 -13.60
C HIS A 47 -9.32 13.32 -14.29
N ARG A 48 -8.61 14.13 -15.09
CA ARG A 48 -7.46 13.71 -15.91
C ARG A 48 -6.20 13.58 -15.06
N TYR A 49 -6.07 12.46 -14.35
CA TYR A 49 -4.74 12.01 -13.92
C TYR A 49 -3.97 11.51 -15.16
N PRO A 50 -2.68 11.87 -15.32
CA PRO A 50 -1.88 11.39 -16.43
C PRO A 50 -1.76 9.86 -16.36
N THR A 51 -1.98 9.18 -17.47
CA THR A 51 -1.81 7.72 -17.58
C THR A 51 -0.51 7.39 -18.30
N MET A 52 0.11 6.26 -17.96
CA MET A 52 1.33 5.75 -18.58
C MET A 52 1.01 4.56 -19.49
N SER A 53 1.62 4.54 -20.68
CA SER A 53 1.62 3.38 -21.57
C SER A 53 2.41 2.22 -20.99
N PHE A 54 2.24 1.05 -21.60
CA PHE A 54 3.06 -0.14 -21.32
C PHE A 54 4.57 0.14 -21.33
N ALA A 55 5.07 0.87 -22.34
CA ALA A 55 6.49 1.18 -22.47
C ALA A 55 6.99 2.13 -21.36
N GLU A 56 6.21 3.17 -21.04
CA GLU A 56 6.49 4.09 -19.93
C GLU A 56 6.53 3.34 -18.59
N ILE A 57 5.59 2.42 -18.34
CA ILE A 57 5.58 1.61 -17.10
C ILE A 57 6.77 0.63 -17.09
N ALA A 58 7.04 -0.06 -18.20
CA ALA A 58 8.14 -1.02 -18.29
C ALA A 58 9.52 -0.37 -18.06
N ALA A 59 9.70 0.89 -18.45
CA ALA A 59 10.92 1.65 -18.25
C ALA A 59 11.22 2.00 -16.78
N LEU A 60 10.21 2.02 -15.91
CA LEU A 60 10.35 2.44 -14.51
C LEU A 60 11.48 1.69 -13.77
N PRO A 61 12.35 2.40 -13.02
CA PRO A 61 13.52 1.81 -12.36
C PRO A 61 13.18 1.01 -11.08
N VAL A 62 12.02 0.35 -11.02
CA VAL A 62 11.59 -0.51 -9.88
C VAL A 62 12.69 -1.49 -9.48
N ALA A 63 13.39 -2.03 -10.47
CA ALA A 63 14.52 -2.94 -10.30
C ALA A 63 15.68 -2.37 -9.46
N ARG A 64 15.90 -1.05 -9.46
CA ARG A 64 16.96 -0.35 -8.71
C ARG A 64 16.68 -0.31 -7.21
N TYR A 65 15.40 -0.28 -6.83
CA TYR A 65 14.97 -0.14 -5.44
C TYR A 65 14.62 -1.48 -4.78
N ALA A 66 14.65 -2.58 -5.52
CA ALA A 66 14.35 -3.92 -4.99
C ALA A 66 15.60 -4.63 -4.44
N LEU A 67 15.54 -5.13 -3.20
CA LEU A 67 16.58 -6.01 -2.66
C LEU A 67 16.78 -7.28 -3.52
N PRO A 68 17.97 -7.90 -3.54
CA PRO A 68 18.24 -9.12 -4.33
C PRO A 68 17.31 -10.31 -4.02
N ARG A 69 16.70 -10.32 -2.83
CA ARG A 69 15.60 -11.21 -2.44
C ARG A 69 14.46 -10.32 -1.98
N SER A 70 13.42 -10.20 -2.79
CA SER A 70 12.29 -9.29 -2.52
C SER A 70 11.00 -9.77 -3.17
N HIS A 71 9.88 -9.22 -2.68
CA HIS A 71 8.55 -9.41 -3.24
C HIS A 71 8.09 -8.18 -4.04
N LEU A 72 7.31 -8.43 -5.08
CA LEU A 72 6.59 -7.42 -5.85
C LEU A 72 5.10 -7.73 -5.80
N TYR A 73 4.31 -6.71 -5.48
CA TYR A 73 2.87 -6.69 -5.56
C TYR A 73 2.46 -5.63 -6.58
N LEU A 74 1.88 -6.05 -7.71
CA LEU A 74 1.50 -5.17 -8.82
C LEU A 74 -0.01 -5.19 -9.02
N TRP A 75 -0.68 -4.06 -8.79
CA TRP A 75 -2.09 -3.90 -9.14
C TRP A 75 -2.25 -3.86 -10.67
N CYS A 76 -3.14 -4.70 -11.17
CA CYS A 76 -3.32 -4.99 -12.59
C CYS A 76 -4.81 -5.04 -12.94
N PRO A 77 -5.28 -4.18 -13.88
CA PRO A 77 -6.58 -4.34 -14.49
C PRO A 77 -6.65 -5.65 -15.30
N ASN A 78 -7.77 -6.39 -15.22
CA ASN A 78 -7.94 -7.70 -15.87
C ASN A 78 -7.54 -7.73 -17.36
N ALA A 79 -7.77 -6.63 -18.09
CA ALA A 79 -7.49 -6.52 -19.52
C ALA A 79 -6.00 -6.26 -19.88
N LEU A 80 -5.12 -6.07 -18.89
CA LEU A 80 -3.69 -5.77 -19.08
C LEU A 80 -2.79 -6.81 -18.38
N LEU A 81 -3.31 -8.02 -18.17
CA LEU A 81 -2.61 -9.09 -17.46
C LEU A 81 -1.34 -9.54 -18.19
N LEU A 82 -1.40 -9.67 -19.53
CA LEU A 82 -0.26 -10.12 -20.33
C LEU A 82 0.90 -9.12 -20.25
N GLU A 83 0.57 -7.84 -20.41
CA GLU A 83 1.46 -6.68 -20.27
C GLU A 83 2.07 -6.61 -18.87
N ALA A 84 1.25 -6.71 -17.83
CA ALA A 84 1.73 -6.67 -16.44
C ALA A 84 2.71 -7.81 -16.13
N LEU A 85 2.47 -9.02 -16.63
CA LEU A 85 3.41 -10.14 -16.49
C LEU A 85 4.73 -9.92 -17.23
N GLN A 86 4.70 -9.28 -18.41
CA GLN A 86 5.91 -8.87 -19.13
C GLN A 86 6.70 -7.79 -18.38
N ILE A 87 6.02 -6.78 -17.83
CA ILE A 87 6.61 -5.73 -16.98
C ILE A 87 7.29 -6.33 -15.75
N MET A 88 6.59 -7.22 -15.01
CA MET A 88 7.18 -7.91 -13.84
C MET A 88 8.48 -8.65 -14.22
N LYS A 89 8.48 -9.36 -15.36
CA LYS A 89 9.66 -10.06 -15.88
C LYS A 89 10.78 -9.08 -16.24
N GLY A 90 10.46 -7.95 -16.90
CA GLY A 90 11.41 -6.88 -17.24
C GLY A 90 12.08 -6.27 -16.01
N TRP A 91 11.31 -6.04 -14.93
CA TRP A 91 11.83 -5.62 -13.63
C TRP A 91 12.56 -6.73 -12.85
N GLY A 92 12.76 -7.93 -13.42
CA GLY A 92 13.50 -9.02 -12.78
C GLY A 92 12.73 -9.73 -11.66
N PHE A 93 11.40 -9.71 -11.69
CA PHE A 93 10.53 -10.49 -10.80
C PHE A 93 9.88 -11.65 -11.55
N THR A 94 9.97 -12.85 -10.98
CA THR A 94 9.22 -14.00 -11.49
C THR A 94 7.84 -14.02 -10.86
N TYR A 95 6.78 -13.90 -11.67
CA TYR A 95 5.40 -14.10 -11.23
C TYR A 95 5.22 -15.48 -10.56
N LYS A 96 4.39 -15.54 -9.51
CA LYS A 96 4.09 -16.77 -8.76
C LYS A 96 2.60 -17.04 -8.61
N THR A 97 1.81 -16.02 -8.28
CA THR A 97 0.35 -16.13 -8.12
C THR A 97 -0.25 -14.71 -8.10
N ASN A 98 -1.57 -14.60 -7.96
CA ASN A 98 -2.27 -13.33 -7.76
C ASN A 98 -3.25 -13.43 -6.59
N ILE A 99 -3.55 -12.29 -5.98
CA ILE A 99 -4.69 -12.10 -5.07
C ILE A 99 -5.78 -11.36 -5.85
N VAL A 100 -7.01 -11.86 -5.81
CA VAL A 100 -8.15 -11.25 -6.50
C VAL A 100 -8.88 -10.32 -5.52
N TRP A 101 -8.96 -9.03 -5.82
CA TRP A 101 -9.94 -8.17 -5.17
C TRP A 101 -11.30 -8.39 -5.82
N TYR A 102 -12.22 -9.05 -5.11
CA TYR A 102 -13.61 -9.19 -5.48
C TYR A 102 -14.42 -8.02 -4.92
N LYS A 103 -15.02 -7.23 -5.83
CA LYS A 103 -15.76 -6.01 -5.52
C LYS A 103 -17.21 -6.32 -5.23
N THR A 104 -17.60 -6.14 -3.98
CA THR A 104 -18.96 -6.45 -3.50
C THR A 104 -19.86 -5.23 -3.34
N ARG A 105 -21.17 -5.48 -3.30
CA ARG A 105 -22.19 -4.52 -2.81
C ARG A 105 -22.43 -4.75 -1.31
N LYS A 106 -23.45 -4.09 -0.75
CA LYS A 106 -23.90 -4.30 0.64
C LYS A 106 -24.43 -5.72 0.91
N ASP A 107 -24.95 -6.42 -0.11
CA ASP A 107 -25.50 -7.77 -0.03
C ASP A 107 -24.44 -8.89 -0.20
N GLY A 108 -23.15 -8.53 -0.28
CA GLY A 108 -22.06 -9.48 -0.58
C GLY A 108 -21.99 -9.94 -2.05
N GLY A 109 -23.00 -9.62 -2.85
CA GLY A 109 -23.03 -9.89 -4.29
C GLY A 109 -22.12 -8.95 -5.08
N PRO A 110 -21.92 -9.23 -6.38
CA PRO A 110 -20.96 -8.49 -7.21
C PRO A 110 -21.42 -7.04 -7.46
N ASP A 111 -20.49 -6.09 -7.42
CA ASP A 111 -20.75 -4.64 -7.65
C ASP A 111 -21.53 -4.38 -8.94
N GLY A 112 -21.28 -5.17 -10.00
CA GLY A 112 -22.03 -5.17 -11.26
C GLY A 112 -21.83 -3.94 -12.15
N ARG A 113 -21.45 -2.81 -11.54
CA ARG A 113 -21.18 -1.50 -12.16
C ARG A 113 -19.82 -1.42 -12.88
N GLY A 114 -19.09 -2.53 -12.93
CA GLY A 114 -17.80 -2.65 -13.61
C GLY A 114 -17.87 -2.25 -15.09
N VAL A 115 -16.86 -1.51 -15.54
CA VAL A 115 -16.68 -1.15 -16.95
C VAL A 115 -15.80 -2.22 -17.61
N GLY A 116 -16.24 -2.78 -18.73
CA GLY A 116 -15.50 -3.76 -19.53
C GLY A 116 -16.23 -4.09 -20.82
N PHE A 117 -15.49 -4.44 -21.88
CA PHE A 117 -16.05 -4.64 -23.22
C PHE A 117 -16.73 -6.01 -23.40
N TYR A 118 -16.15 -7.07 -22.81
CA TYR A 118 -16.67 -8.44 -22.89
C TYR A 118 -17.45 -8.84 -21.64
N PHE A 119 -16.93 -8.51 -20.46
CA PHE A 119 -17.53 -8.82 -19.17
C PHE A 119 -17.52 -7.61 -18.24
N ARG A 120 -18.46 -7.58 -17.27
CA ARG A 120 -18.49 -6.57 -16.21
C ARG A 120 -17.35 -6.83 -15.22
N ASN A 121 -16.36 -5.93 -15.18
CA ASN A 121 -15.21 -6.04 -14.27
C ASN A 121 -15.61 -5.84 -12.81
N VAL A 122 -15.95 -6.93 -12.13
CA VAL A 122 -16.22 -7.00 -10.68
C VAL A 122 -15.01 -7.47 -9.87
N THR A 123 -13.86 -7.60 -10.53
CA THR A 123 -12.57 -7.94 -9.93
C THR A 123 -11.48 -6.96 -10.33
N GLU A 124 -10.40 -6.92 -9.54
CA GLU A 124 -9.06 -6.44 -9.94
C GLU A 124 -8.02 -7.43 -9.42
N LEU A 125 -6.86 -7.51 -10.08
CA LEU A 125 -5.79 -8.44 -9.71
C LEU A 125 -4.67 -7.69 -8.99
N LEU A 126 -4.18 -8.28 -7.90
CA LEU A 126 -2.92 -7.93 -7.26
C LEU A 126 -1.92 -9.06 -7.54
N LEU A 127 -1.09 -8.88 -8.56
CA LEU A 127 -0.12 -9.88 -9.00
C LEU A 127 1.03 -9.96 -8.00
N PHE A 128 1.42 -11.18 -7.61
CA PHE A 128 2.53 -11.45 -6.70
C PHE A 128 3.71 -12.08 -7.45
N GLY A 129 4.88 -11.46 -7.35
CA GLY A 129 6.13 -11.93 -7.92
C GLY A 129 7.29 -11.90 -6.92
N THR A 130 8.31 -12.71 -7.20
CA THR A 130 9.51 -12.82 -6.35
C THR A 130 10.76 -12.54 -7.17
N ARG A 131 11.66 -11.72 -6.63
CA ARG A 131 13.05 -11.61 -7.10
C ARG A 131 13.92 -12.52 -6.24
N GLY A 132 14.81 -13.28 -6.90
CA GLY A 132 15.61 -14.31 -6.24
C GLY A 132 14.77 -15.45 -5.64
N LYS A 133 15.38 -16.24 -4.75
CA LYS A 133 14.69 -17.31 -4.01
C LYS A 133 14.12 -16.77 -2.70
N LEU A 134 12.87 -16.31 -2.73
CA LEU A 134 12.12 -15.87 -1.56
C LEU A 134 10.70 -16.45 -1.58
N ARG A 135 10.25 -16.98 -0.43
CA ARG A 135 8.88 -17.46 -0.20
C ARG A 135 8.23 -16.53 0.82
N THR A 136 6.90 -16.42 0.78
CA THR A 136 6.11 -15.77 1.82
C THR A 136 6.48 -16.23 3.24
N LEU A 137 6.33 -15.31 4.18
CA LEU A 137 6.42 -15.55 5.62
C LEU A 137 5.38 -16.60 6.06
N LYS A 138 5.50 -17.10 7.29
CA LYS A 138 4.63 -18.17 7.83
C LYS A 138 3.11 -17.93 7.61
N PRO A 139 2.55 -16.71 7.78
CA PRO A 139 1.13 -16.44 7.55
C PRO A 139 0.67 -16.72 6.11
N GLY A 140 1.49 -16.39 5.11
CA GLY A 140 1.18 -16.57 3.69
C GLY A 140 1.01 -18.02 3.22
N ARG A 141 1.12 -19.00 4.12
CA ARG A 141 0.79 -20.42 3.88
C ARG A 141 -0.68 -20.76 4.15
N ARG A 142 -1.40 -19.87 4.84
CA ARG A 142 -2.83 -19.97 5.16
C ARG A 142 -3.66 -18.83 4.55
N GLN A 143 -2.99 -17.81 4.01
CA GLN A 143 -3.62 -16.70 3.32
C GLN A 143 -4.33 -17.19 2.05
N VAL A 144 -5.64 -16.99 1.98
CA VAL A 144 -6.42 -17.18 0.75
C VAL A 144 -6.15 -16.05 -0.23
N ASN A 145 -6.22 -16.34 -1.52
CA ASN A 145 -5.87 -15.39 -2.57
C ASN A 145 -7.05 -14.52 -3.02
N ILE A 146 -7.92 -14.12 -2.08
CA ILE A 146 -9.07 -13.26 -2.33
C ILE A 146 -9.19 -12.18 -1.26
N ILE A 147 -9.53 -10.96 -1.69
CA ILE A 147 -9.96 -9.85 -0.85
C ILE A 147 -11.42 -9.56 -1.21
N VAL A 148 -12.33 -9.68 -0.26
CA VAL A 148 -13.77 -9.43 -0.48
C VAL A 148 -14.11 -8.08 0.13
N ALA A 149 -14.08 -7.02 -0.68
CA ALA A 149 -14.22 -5.64 -0.19
C ALA A 149 -15.05 -4.79 -1.16
N ARG A 150 -15.86 -3.88 -0.62
CA ARG A 150 -16.68 -2.97 -1.43
C ARG A 150 -15.79 -1.94 -2.13
N LYS A 151 -16.18 -1.54 -3.34
CA LYS A 151 -15.52 -0.44 -4.05
C LYS A 151 -15.74 0.88 -3.31
N GLN A 152 -14.65 1.59 -3.01
CA GLN A 152 -14.67 2.93 -2.42
C GLN A 152 -14.62 4.01 -3.51
N GLU A 153 -14.23 5.23 -3.15
CA GLU A 153 -14.05 6.34 -4.10
C GLU A 153 -12.98 6.03 -5.18
N HIS A 154 -12.94 6.86 -6.22
CA HIS A 154 -12.30 6.60 -7.52
C HIS A 154 -10.94 5.87 -7.48
N SER A 155 -10.96 4.55 -7.68
CA SER A 155 -9.75 3.70 -7.76
C SER A 155 -8.91 3.63 -6.47
N TRP A 156 -9.51 3.90 -5.31
CA TRP A 156 -8.90 3.58 -4.02
C TRP A 156 -8.88 2.04 -3.83
N LYS A 157 -7.71 1.50 -3.47
CA LYS A 157 -7.47 0.06 -3.31
C LYS A 157 -7.85 -0.41 -1.89
N PRO A 158 -8.24 -1.68 -1.69
CA PRO A 158 -8.66 -2.20 -0.39
C PRO A 158 -7.51 -2.20 0.64
N GLU A 159 -7.82 -1.76 1.87
CA GLU A 159 -6.90 -1.67 3.01
C GLU A 159 -6.38 -3.06 3.44
N GLU A 160 -7.20 -4.08 3.24
CA GLU A 160 -6.89 -5.50 3.47
C GLU A 160 -5.67 -5.98 2.67
N ALA A 161 -5.35 -5.34 1.53
CA ALA A 161 -4.17 -5.67 0.75
C ALA A 161 -2.88 -5.42 1.54
N TYR A 162 -2.77 -4.30 2.26
CA TYR A 162 -1.59 -3.99 3.06
C TYR A 162 -1.44 -4.94 4.24
N GLN A 163 -2.53 -5.28 4.93
CA GLN A 163 -2.53 -6.25 6.03
C GLN A 163 -1.99 -7.62 5.57
N ILE A 164 -2.42 -8.07 4.38
CA ILE A 164 -1.91 -9.29 3.76
C ILE A 164 -0.42 -9.16 3.44
N ILE A 165 0.02 -8.03 2.86
CA ILE A 165 1.42 -7.82 2.51
C ILE A 165 2.32 -7.81 3.75
N GLU A 166 1.98 -7.02 4.77
CA GLU A 166 2.71 -6.87 6.03
C GLU A 166 2.81 -8.20 6.80
N ALA A 167 1.77 -9.04 6.76
CA ALA A 167 1.80 -10.37 7.38
C ALA A 167 2.56 -11.42 6.55
N CYS A 168 2.56 -11.31 5.22
CA CYS A 168 3.07 -12.35 4.32
C CYS A 168 4.47 -12.08 3.76
N SER A 169 5.02 -10.87 3.92
CA SER A 169 6.23 -10.43 3.22
C SER A 169 7.19 -9.66 4.12
N PRO A 170 8.51 -9.68 3.84
CA PRO A 170 9.48 -8.92 4.62
C PRO A 170 9.53 -7.46 4.18
N GLY A 171 9.60 -6.55 5.16
CA GLY A 171 10.01 -5.16 4.92
C GLY A 171 11.52 -5.03 4.62
N PRO A 172 12.05 -3.81 4.43
CA PRO A 172 11.30 -2.54 4.38
C PRO A 172 10.32 -2.51 3.20
N TYR A 173 9.23 -1.75 3.37
CA TYR A 173 8.14 -1.67 2.41
C TYR A 173 8.19 -0.35 1.62
N LEU A 174 7.91 -0.43 0.32
CA LEU A 174 7.77 0.70 -0.59
C LEU A 174 6.43 0.63 -1.31
N GLU A 175 5.71 1.73 -1.37
CA GLU A 175 4.53 1.92 -2.23
C GLU A 175 4.84 2.94 -3.34
N LEU A 176 4.67 2.53 -4.59
CA LEU A 176 4.85 3.36 -5.78
C LEU A 176 3.49 3.71 -6.39
N PHE A 177 3.34 5.00 -6.75
CA PHE A 177 2.06 5.66 -7.08
C PHE A 177 1.09 5.72 -5.89
N ALA A 178 1.66 5.86 -4.69
CA ALA A 178 0.91 5.98 -3.44
C ALA A 178 0.01 7.23 -3.43
N ARG A 179 -1.16 7.08 -2.81
CA ARG A 179 -2.15 8.18 -2.65
C ARG A 179 -2.24 8.76 -1.25
N GLN A 180 -1.69 8.04 -0.27
CA GLN A 180 -1.69 8.39 1.14
C GLN A 180 -0.39 7.89 1.76
N GLN A 181 0.09 8.57 2.80
CA GLN A 181 1.18 8.05 3.61
C GLN A 181 0.69 6.89 4.48
N ARG A 182 1.57 5.92 4.77
CA ARG A 182 1.27 4.76 5.63
C ARG A 182 2.44 4.49 6.57
N THR A 183 2.16 4.41 7.88
CA THR A 183 3.18 4.14 8.89
C THR A 183 3.94 2.84 8.59
N GLY A 184 5.27 2.90 8.58
CA GLY A 184 6.13 1.76 8.28
C GLY A 184 6.40 1.50 6.79
N TRP A 185 5.78 2.27 5.90
CA TRP A 185 6.01 2.24 4.46
C TRP A 185 6.72 3.51 4.00
N VAL A 186 7.58 3.41 3.00
CA VAL A 186 8.00 4.57 2.21
C VAL A 186 7.01 4.71 1.05
N ALA A 187 6.40 5.87 0.91
CA ALA A 187 5.48 6.18 -0.17
C ALA A 187 6.14 7.08 -1.22
N TRP A 188 5.84 6.85 -2.50
CA TRP A 188 6.16 7.75 -3.59
C TRP A 188 4.96 7.86 -4.54
N GLY A 189 4.51 9.08 -4.82
CA GLY A 189 3.44 9.36 -5.78
C GLY A 189 2.98 10.81 -5.73
N ASP A 190 2.41 11.32 -6.82
CA ASP A 190 2.05 12.75 -6.99
C ASP A 190 1.02 13.29 -5.99
N GLN A 191 0.32 12.40 -5.26
CA GLN A 191 -0.68 12.75 -4.25
C GLN A 191 -0.21 12.47 -2.81
N ALA A 192 0.95 11.82 -2.64
CA ALA A 192 1.59 11.64 -1.35
C ALA A 192 2.59 12.77 -1.15
N GLU A 193 2.17 13.84 -0.44
CA GLU A 193 3.10 14.92 -0.07
C GLU A 193 4.32 14.38 0.68
N THR A 194 5.43 15.11 0.49
CA THR A 194 6.81 14.65 0.62
C THR A 194 7.20 13.92 1.90
N TYR A 195 8.09 12.94 1.71
CA TYR A 195 9.03 12.32 2.67
C TYR A 195 9.12 12.93 4.08
N GLU A 196 8.86 12.05 5.07
CA GLU A 196 9.40 11.97 6.45
C GLU A 196 8.29 11.74 7.51
N VAL A 197 7.61 10.58 7.44
CA VAL A 197 6.84 10.06 8.59
C VAL A 197 7.24 8.62 8.88
N ASN A 198 8.08 8.43 9.89
CA ASN A 198 8.48 7.14 10.48
C ASN A 198 9.21 6.16 9.54
N ARG A 199 10.44 6.49 9.14
CA ARG A 199 11.42 5.49 8.67
C ARG A 199 11.70 4.49 9.82
N PRO A 200 11.35 3.20 9.71
CA PRO A 200 11.75 2.23 10.73
C PRO A 200 13.27 2.08 10.73
N VAL A 201 13.88 2.16 11.91
CA VAL A 201 15.30 1.81 12.09
C VAL A 201 15.40 0.29 11.98
N ILE A 202 15.54 -0.21 10.75
CA ILE A 202 15.81 -1.61 10.51
C ILE A 202 17.27 -1.86 10.92
N ALA A 203 17.45 -2.73 11.91
CA ALA A 203 18.76 -3.18 12.34
C ALA A 203 19.44 -3.99 11.21
N THR A 204 20.12 -3.31 10.31
CA THR A 204 21.10 -3.94 9.44
C THR A 204 22.25 -4.45 10.29
N TYR A 205 22.62 -5.71 10.04
CA TYR A 205 23.84 -6.36 10.50
C TYR A 205 25.02 -5.36 10.59
N ASN A 206 25.64 -5.24 11.79
CA ASN A 206 26.87 -4.48 12.14
C ASN A 206 26.77 -3.27 13.12
N GLY A 207 25.93 -3.34 14.16
CA GLY A 207 26.11 -2.69 15.48
C GLY A 207 26.38 -1.17 15.58
N PRO A 208 26.77 -0.68 16.79
CA PRO A 208 26.14 -0.93 18.08
C PRO A 208 24.93 0.00 18.32
N THR A 209 24.04 -0.38 19.26
CA THR A 209 22.82 0.39 19.58
C THR A 209 23.13 1.73 20.26
N VAL A 210 22.84 2.85 19.60
CA VAL A 210 22.70 4.15 20.27
C VAL A 210 21.41 4.13 21.10
N LYS A 211 21.53 4.20 22.43
CA LYS A 211 20.37 4.41 23.31
C LYS A 211 19.80 5.81 23.02
N ARG A 212 18.54 5.89 22.59
CA ARG A 212 17.81 7.17 22.61
C ARG A 212 17.57 7.56 24.07
N GLU A 213 18.06 8.72 24.47
CA GLU A 213 17.63 9.35 25.72
C GLU A 213 16.15 9.77 25.59
N ARG A 214 15.44 9.79 26.73
CA ARG A 214 14.04 10.22 26.75
C ARG A 214 14.01 11.75 26.58
N PRO A 215 13.12 12.31 25.74
CA PRO A 215 12.91 13.75 25.69
C PRO A 215 12.52 14.28 27.07
N THR A 216 13.25 15.26 27.58
CA THR A 216 12.85 16.01 28.77
C THR A 216 11.64 16.87 28.44
N GLU A 217 10.59 16.80 29.25
CA GLU A 217 9.39 17.64 29.10
C GLU A 217 9.74 19.14 29.12
N PRO A 218 9.04 19.97 28.32
CA PRO A 218 9.24 21.41 28.37
C PRO A 218 8.77 21.94 29.73
N LYS A 219 9.69 22.57 30.48
CA LYS A 219 9.36 23.24 31.75
C LYS A 219 8.42 24.41 31.49
N CYS A 220 7.12 24.20 31.71
CA CYS A 220 6.14 25.29 31.71
C CYS A 220 6.41 26.20 32.91
N PHE A 221 6.92 27.41 32.63
CA PHE A 221 7.26 28.40 33.65
C PHE A 221 6.02 29.24 34.00
N PHE A 222 5.17 28.71 34.88
CA PHE A 222 4.22 29.52 35.64
C PHE A 222 4.54 29.45 37.12
N LYS A 223 4.66 30.62 37.76
CA LYS A 223 4.94 30.75 39.19
C LYS A 223 3.79 30.13 40.00
N ARG A 224 4.14 29.42 41.07
CA ARG A 224 3.17 29.11 42.13
C ARG A 224 2.95 30.33 43.01
N GLU A 225 1.71 30.58 43.36
CA GLU A 225 1.35 31.10 44.67
C GLU A 225 0.41 30.08 45.33
N ASP A 226 0.88 29.50 46.44
CA ASP A 226 0.13 28.66 47.38
C ASP A 226 -0.31 29.56 48.57
N PRO A 227 -1.12 29.11 49.55
CA PRO A 227 -2.06 27.97 49.60
C PRO A 227 -3.46 28.36 50.17
N SER A 228 -4.44 27.42 50.19
CA SER A 228 -5.27 27.20 51.40
C SER A 228 -6.24 26.00 51.35
N SER A 229 -6.32 25.33 52.51
CA SER A 229 -7.48 24.64 53.12
C SER A 229 -8.04 23.30 52.61
N SER A 230 -8.08 22.38 53.59
CA SER A 230 -9.13 21.37 53.90
C SER A 230 -9.37 20.13 53.03
N SER A 231 -8.91 18.99 53.58
CA SER A 231 -9.56 17.65 53.56
C SER A 231 -10.91 17.67 54.36
N PRO A 232 -11.69 16.57 54.56
CA PRO A 232 -11.47 15.15 54.18
C PRO A 232 -12.71 14.28 53.76
N SER A 233 -12.43 12.99 53.50
CA SER A 233 -13.35 11.82 53.59
C SER A 233 -14.29 11.54 52.38
N ARG A 234 -14.77 10.31 52.11
CA ARG A 234 -14.92 9.07 52.93
C ARG A 234 -15.01 7.79 52.05
N ARG A 235 -14.62 6.63 52.61
CA ARG A 235 -15.03 5.21 52.39
C ARG A 235 -15.71 4.82 51.05
N VAL A 236 -15.18 3.86 50.26
CA VAL A 236 -15.25 2.37 50.42
C VAL A 236 -16.69 1.82 50.47
N ILE A 237 -17.08 1.03 49.44
CA ILE A 237 -17.85 -0.25 49.52
C ILE A 237 -17.47 -1.15 48.32
N GLU A 238 -17.19 -2.44 48.58
CA GLU A 238 -17.15 -3.54 47.59
C GLU A 238 -18.47 -4.32 47.61
N GLY A 239 -18.83 -5.04 46.53
CA GLY A 239 -19.97 -5.97 46.56
C GLY A 239 -20.36 -6.64 45.23
N GLN A 240 -19.93 -7.89 45.07
CA GLN A 240 -20.66 -9.13 44.66
C GLN A 240 -21.86 -9.02 43.66
N ALA A 241 -22.01 -9.78 42.57
CA ALA A 241 -21.78 -11.22 42.25
C ALA A 241 -22.96 -12.18 42.55
N ALA A 242 -23.66 -12.68 41.50
CA ALA A 242 -24.36 -13.99 41.32
C ALA A 242 -25.17 -13.93 39.99
N THR A 243 -25.16 -14.85 38.99
CA THR A 243 -25.35 -16.33 38.87
C THR A 243 -26.83 -16.76 38.69
N VAL A 244 -27.06 -17.90 37.99
CA VAL A 244 -28.33 -18.71 37.80
C VAL A 244 -29.25 -18.28 36.61
N VAL A 245 -29.85 -19.15 35.75
CA VAL A 245 -29.47 -20.47 35.15
C VAL A 245 -30.43 -20.92 34.00
N SER A 246 -29.92 -21.65 32.98
CA SER A 246 -30.61 -22.57 31.99
C SER A 246 -31.76 -22.14 31.06
N GLY A 247 -31.87 -22.83 29.91
CA GLY A 247 -33.18 -23.17 29.30
C GLY A 247 -33.20 -23.35 27.77
N ALA A 248 -32.98 -24.57 27.27
CA ALA A 248 -33.33 -24.96 25.88
C ALA A 248 -34.74 -25.60 25.84
N PRO A 249 -35.36 -25.68 24.66
CA PRO A 249 -35.23 -26.92 23.87
C PRO A 249 -34.60 -26.73 22.48
#